data_AF-A0A7C5W5U1-F1
#
_entry.id   AF-A0A7C5W5U1-F1
#
_cell.length_a   1.000
_cell.length_b   1.000
_cell.length_c   1.000
_cell.angle_alpha   90.00
_cell.angle_beta   90.00
_cell.angle_gamma   90.00
#
_symmetry.space_group_name_H-M   'P 1'
#
loop_
_entity.id
_entity.type
_entity.pdbx_description
1 polymer ?
#
loop_
_entity_poly.entity_id
_entity_poly.type
_entity_poly.pdbx_seq_one_letter_code
_entity_poly.pdbx_strand_id
1 'polypeptide(L)'
;MYSICDGRWGERLGELAVDVWNSTVQYHLSRIPEPDTIYVTVDGKPLSNDTVNGYQYDPIHNSIKFGPDALPPEGAEIEVEYEAKCF
;
A
#
# COMPACT_ATOMS: atom_id res chain seq x y z
N MET A 1 22.62 -22.12 5.57
CA MET A 1 23.57 -21.07 5.96
C MET A 1 24.03 -20.39 4.69
N TYR A 2 23.54 -19.19 4.41
CA TYR A 2 23.77 -18.50 3.14
C TYR A 2 25.05 -17.69 3.23
N SER A 3 26.03 -17.98 2.38
CA SER A 3 27.32 -17.28 2.34
C SER A 3 27.31 -16.22 1.25
N ILE A 4 27.75 -15.01 1.59
CA ILE A 4 27.89 -13.87 0.69
C ILE A 4 29.00 -14.05 -0.35
N CYS A 5 29.87 -15.04 -0.15
CA CYS A 5 31.02 -15.31 -1.02
C CYS A 5 30.73 -16.31 -2.14
N ASP A 6 29.49 -16.77 -2.26
CA ASP A 6 29.09 -17.66 -3.36
C ASP A 6 28.99 -16.84 -4.65
N GLY A 7 29.57 -17.33 -5.75
CA GLY A 7 29.59 -16.64 -7.05
C GLY A 7 28.19 -16.36 -7.62
N ARG A 8 27.14 -16.94 -7.03
CA ARG A 8 25.74 -16.73 -7.38
C ARG A 8 25.01 -15.76 -6.46
N TRP A 9 25.70 -15.12 -5.51
CA TRP A 9 25.11 -14.13 -4.61
C TRP A 9 24.50 -12.94 -5.36
N GLY A 10 25.09 -12.54 -6.49
CA GLY A 10 24.53 -11.50 -7.36
C GLY A 10 23.20 -11.87 -8.03
N GLU A 11 23.03 -13.12 -8.47
CA GLU A 11 21.75 -13.61 -9.01
C GLU A 11 20.66 -13.64 -7.93
N ARG A 12 21.02 -14.06 -6.71
CA ARG A 12 20.10 -14.13 -5.58
C ARG A 12 19.72 -12.76 -5.02
N LEU A 13 20.65 -11.80 -5.05
CA LEU A 13 20.33 -10.40 -4.79
C LEU A 13 19.39 -9.84 -5.85
N GLY A 14 19.50 -10.25 -7.12
CA GLY A 14 18.53 -9.86 -8.15
C GLY A 14 17.11 -10.32 -7.82
N GLU A 15 16.96 -11.57 -7.38
CA GLU A 15 15.67 -12.13 -6.96
C GLU A 15 15.10 -11.44 -5.71
N LEU A 16 15.94 -11.15 -4.71
CA LEU A 16 15.51 -10.41 -3.51
C LEU A 16 15.23 -8.94 -3.81
N ALA A 17 16.02 -8.30 -4.67
CA ALA A 17 15.83 -6.92 -5.08
C ALA A 17 14.49 -6.72 -5.79
N VAL A 18 14.02 -7.68 -6.58
CA VAL A 18 12.67 -7.60 -7.18
C VAL A 18 11.58 -7.66 -6.10
N ASP A 19 11.80 -8.39 -5.01
CA ASP A 19 10.84 -8.53 -3.91
C ASP A 19 10.78 -7.30 -2.98
N VAL A 20 11.91 -6.61 -2.75
CA VAL A 20 11.93 -5.39 -1.91
C VAL A 20 11.26 -4.19 -2.58
N TRP A 21 11.13 -4.20 -3.91
CA TRP A 21 10.53 -3.11 -4.68
C TRP A 21 9.01 -3.22 -4.80
N ASN A 22 8.43 -4.31 -4.29
CA ASN A 22 7.01 -4.32 -3.96
C ASN A 22 6.75 -3.61 -2.62
N SER A 23 7.45 -2.47 -2.42
CA SER A 23 7.23 -1.51 -1.36
C SER A 23 5.81 -1.01 -1.49
N THR A 24 4.91 -1.80 -0.89
CA THR A 24 3.48 -1.57 -0.89
C THR A 24 3.29 -0.19 -0.30
N VAL A 25 2.85 0.74 -1.13
CA VAL A 25 2.59 2.11 -0.69
C VAL A 25 1.36 2.03 0.20
N GLN A 26 1.60 2.04 1.51
CA GLN A 26 0.59 1.89 2.54
C GLN A 26 0.55 3.10 3.45
N TYR A 27 -0.66 3.62 3.69
CA TYR A 27 -0.89 4.77 4.55
C TYR A 27 -1.78 4.36 5.72
N HIS A 28 -1.27 4.53 6.93
CA HIS A 28 -1.99 4.14 8.15
C HIS A 28 -3.10 5.13 8.47
N LEU A 29 -4.25 4.59 8.87
CA LEU A 29 -5.39 5.38 9.31
C LEU A 29 -5.26 5.75 10.77
N SER A 30 -5.80 6.92 11.13
CA SER A 30 -5.74 7.45 12.49
C SER A 30 -6.61 6.68 13.49
N ARG A 31 -7.64 5.97 12.98
CA ARG A 31 -8.60 5.16 13.76
C ARG A 31 -9.03 3.96 12.93
N ILE A 32 -9.62 2.96 13.58
CA ILE A 32 -10.19 1.79 12.89
C ILE A 32 -11.50 2.23 12.20
N PRO A 33 -11.61 2.15 10.86
CA PRO A 33 -12.82 2.49 10.12
C PRO A 33 -13.87 1.37 10.15
N GLU A 34 -15.12 1.71 9.87
CA GLU A 34 -16.07 0.78 9.25
C GLU A 34 -15.71 0.61 7.77
N PRO A 35 -15.29 -0.59 7.28
CA PRO A 35 -14.69 -0.75 5.96
C PRO A 35 -15.57 -0.27 4.80
N ASP A 36 -16.89 -0.40 4.91
CA ASP A 36 -17.82 -0.01 3.86
C ASP A 36 -18.03 1.52 3.78
N THR A 37 -17.47 2.28 4.72
CA THR A 37 -17.56 3.76 4.77
C THR A 37 -16.29 4.45 4.27
N ILE A 38 -15.26 3.68 3.91
CA ILE A 38 -13.98 4.24 3.48
C ILE A 38 -14.15 4.87 2.10
N TYR A 39 -13.73 6.12 1.98
CA TYR A 39 -13.66 6.86 0.74
C TYR A 39 -12.27 7.50 0.62
N VAL A 40 -11.58 7.21 -0.48
CA VAL A 40 -10.21 7.68 -0.71
C VAL A 40 -10.20 8.56 -1.94
N THR A 41 -9.59 9.74 -1.81
CA THR A 41 -9.29 10.61 -2.94
C THR A 41 -7.79 10.92 -3.03
N VAL A 42 -7.31 11.10 -4.25
CA VAL A 42 -5.95 11.56 -4.55
C VAL A 42 -6.06 12.82 -5.40
N ASP A 43 -5.54 13.94 -4.90
CA ASP A 43 -5.73 15.27 -5.47
C ASP A 43 -7.21 15.57 -5.79
N GLY A 44 -8.11 15.16 -4.88
CA GLY A 44 -9.57 15.32 -5.02
C GLY A 44 -10.23 14.37 -6.04
N LYS A 45 -9.48 13.47 -6.68
CA LYS A 45 -10.05 12.44 -7.57
C LYS A 45 -10.37 11.18 -6.78
N PRO A 46 -11.61 10.69 -6.79
CA PRO A 46 -11.95 9.48 -6.06
C PRO A 46 -11.35 8.24 -6.71
N LEU A 47 -10.87 7.34 -5.86
CA LEU A 47 -10.41 6.02 -6.27
C LEU A 47 -11.46 4.97 -5.93
N SER A 48 -11.52 3.94 -6.77
CA SER A 48 -12.34 2.75 -6.51
C SER A 48 -11.65 1.83 -5.51
N ASN A 49 -12.44 1.01 -4.80
CA ASN A 49 -11.91 -0.10 -4.03
C ASN A 49 -11.50 -1.23 -5.00
N ASP A 50 -10.23 -1.24 -5.40
CA ASP A 50 -9.66 -2.14 -6.41
C ASP A 50 -8.19 -2.42 -6.10
N THR A 51 -7.74 -3.66 -6.32
CA THR A 51 -6.36 -4.08 -6.03
C THR A 51 -5.32 -3.53 -7.00
N VAL A 52 -5.72 -3.11 -8.19
CA VAL A 52 -4.82 -2.73 -9.28
C VAL A 52 -4.90 -1.24 -9.59
N ASN A 53 -6.11 -0.76 -9.86
CA ASN A 53 -6.42 0.61 -10.30
C ASN A 53 -7.03 1.47 -9.19
N GLY A 54 -6.90 1.05 -7.94
CA GLY A 54 -7.52 1.73 -6.81
C GLY A 54 -6.79 1.49 -5.51
N TYR A 55 -7.57 1.34 -4.45
CA TYR A 55 -7.04 1.05 -3.13
C TYR A 55 -7.73 -0.15 -2.48
N GLN A 56 -7.06 -0.71 -1.47
CA GLN A 56 -7.66 -1.66 -0.55
C GLN A 56 -7.36 -1.30 0.89
N TYR A 57 -8.34 -1.52 1.77
CA TYR A 57 -8.13 -1.43 3.20
C TYR A 57 -7.55 -2.73 3.76
N ASP A 58 -6.44 -2.64 4.49
CA ASP A 58 -5.84 -3.72 5.25
C ASP A 58 -6.24 -3.58 6.74
N PRO A 59 -7.13 -4.44 7.24
CA PRO A 59 -7.59 -4.38 8.64
C PRO A 59 -6.53 -4.84 9.65
N ILE A 60 -5.50 -5.60 9.23
CA ILE A 60 -4.45 -6.09 10.13
C ILE A 60 -3.54 -4.93 10.53
N HIS A 61 -3.21 -4.07 9.58
CA HIS A 61 -2.32 -2.93 9.78
C HIS A 61 -3.07 -1.59 9.93
N ASN A 62 -4.40 -1.60 9.83
CA ASN A 62 -5.24 -0.40 9.80
C ASN A 62 -4.73 0.63 8.77
N SER A 63 -4.58 0.21 7.51
CA SER A 63 -3.94 1.03 6.48
C SER A 63 -4.60 0.87 5.11
N ILE A 64 -4.50 1.91 4.28
CA ILE A 64 -4.88 1.87 2.87
C ILE A 64 -3.67 1.49 2.04
N LYS A 65 -3.81 0.46 1.21
CA LYS A 65 -2.82 -0.01 0.24
C LYS A 65 -3.25 0.41 -1.15
N PHE A 66 -2.38 1.09 -1.87
CA PHE A 66 -2.63 1.47 -3.25
C PHE A 66 -2.21 0.35 -4.21
N GLY A 67 -3.02 0.13 -5.24
CA GLY A 67 -2.67 -0.76 -6.34
C GLY A 67 -1.54 -0.18 -7.20
N PRO A 68 -0.82 -1.01 -7.96
CA PRO A 68 0.32 -0.59 -8.78
C PRO A 68 0.01 0.51 -9.80
N ASP A 69 -1.23 0.57 -10.33
CA ASP A 69 -1.63 1.57 -11.32
C ASP A 69 -2.33 2.79 -10.69
N ALA A 70 -2.50 2.80 -9.38
CA ALA A 70 -3.15 3.87 -8.61
C ALA A 70 -2.22 4.52 -7.59
N LEU A 71 -0.90 4.34 -7.74
CA LEU A 71 0.09 4.95 -6.88
C LEU A 71 -0.01 6.48 -6.96
N PRO A 72 -0.19 7.18 -5.82
CA PRO A 72 -0.18 8.64 -5.80
C PRO A 72 1.18 9.17 -6.27
N PRO A 73 1.20 10.20 -7.14
CA PRO A 73 2.45 10.83 -7.54
C PRO A 73 3.09 11.55 -6.34
N GLU A 74 4.39 11.84 -6.45
CA GLU A 74 5.10 12.59 -5.42
C GLU A 74 4.46 13.98 -5.19
N GLY A 75 4.21 14.32 -3.93
CA GLY A 75 3.55 15.57 -3.55
C GLY A 75 2.03 15.60 -3.69
N ALA A 76 1.39 14.49 -4.12
CA ALA A 76 -0.06 14.38 -4.16
C ALA A 76 -0.68 14.44 -2.76
N GLU A 77 -1.87 15.03 -2.66
CA GLU A 77 -2.67 15.02 -1.45
C GLU A 77 -3.54 13.77 -1.42
N ILE A 78 -3.44 13.00 -0.33
CA ILE A 78 -4.25 11.80 -0.10
C ILE A 78 -5.22 12.10 1.03
N GLU A 79 -6.50 12.09 0.71
CA GLU A 79 -7.57 12.27 1.68
C GLU A 79 -8.33 10.96 1.85
N VAL A 80 -8.53 10.56 3.10
CA VAL A 80 -9.26 9.34 3.44
C VAL A 80 -10.34 9.67 4.46
N GLU A 81 -11.59 9.58 4.03
CA GLU A 81 -12.77 9.79 4.85
C GLU A 81 -13.39 8.44 5.23
N TYR A 82 -13.85 8.32 6.47
CA TYR A 82 -14.51 7.11 6.96
C TYR A 82 -15.24 7.38 8.28
N GLU A 83 -16.24 6.56 8.58
CA GLU A 83 -16.80 6.49 9.93
C GLU A 83 -15.90 5.60 10.79
N ALA A 84 -15.50 6.10 11.96
CA ALA A 84 -14.71 5.32 12.89
C ALA A 84 -15.59 4.29 13.60
N LYS A 85 -15.11 3.05 13.75
CA LYS A 85 -15.79 2.04 14.57
C LYS A 85 -15.85 2.50 16.02
N CYS A 86 -17.07 2.52 16.56
CA CYS A 86 -17.31 2.65 17.99
C CYS A 86 -17.17 1.28 18.66
N PHE A 87 -16.43 1.21 19.76
CA PHE A 87 -16.31 0.03 20.62
C PHE A 87 -16.96 0.28 21.97
#